data_AF-A0A917HGX5-F1
#
_entry.id   AF-A0A917HGX5-F1
#
_cell.length_a   1.000
_cell.length_b   1.000
_cell.length_c   1.000
_cell.angle_alpha   90.00
_cell.angle_beta   90.00
_cell.angle_gamma   90.00
#
_symmetry.space_group_name_H-M   'P 1'
#
loop_
_entity.id
_entity.type
_entity.pdbx_description
1 polymer ?
#
loop_
_entity_poly.entity_id
_entity_poly.type
_entity_poly.pdbx_seq_one_letter_code
_entity_poly.pdbx_strand_id
1 'polypeptide(L)'
;MSKRNKNLVLIGLAFAMLLVFSGCASKKTDEEKLADAIQEALKDSSKNENASKDPDTLESHLKEISHFLTSDIWNDGFVNISWFIGSGTNSTGDKMDIDFTIERLGKAMEKKAEYDTYIQGLDASNDGLKQVWTKLSNEIDVLYNKLKEKTPVAEDSSYEFDTGLFEQYRDAFKKDIEALTSN
;
A
#
# COMPACT_ATOMS: atom_id res chain seq x y z
N MET A 1 -33.09 -23.62 39.65
CA MET A 1 -32.50 -24.61 38.70
C MET A 1 -31.43 -23.85 37.92
N SER A 2 -30.13 -24.17 38.04
CA SER A 2 -29.42 -25.33 37.46
C SER A 2 -29.48 -25.28 35.92
N LYS A 3 -28.37 -25.20 35.15
CA LYS A 3 -26.94 -25.46 35.47
C LYS A 3 -26.00 -24.67 34.53
N ARG A 4 -24.83 -24.25 35.05
CA ARG A 4 -23.62 -23.95 34.25
C ARG A 4 -23.09 -25.26 33.64
N ASN A 5 -22.33 -25.18 32.54
CA ASN A 5 -21.25 -26.14 32.32
C ASN A 5 -20.02 -25.49 31.67
N LYS A 6 -18.83 -25.91 32.14
CA LYS A 6 -17.48 -25.55 31.65
C LYS A 6 -16.74 -26.86 31.35
N ASN A 7 -15.89 -26.90 30.32
CA ASN A 7 -14.81 -27.89 30.03
C ASN A 7 -14.02 -27.33 28.82
N LEU A 8 -12.68 -27.28 28.74
CA LEU A 8 -11.61 -27.49 29.72
C LEU A 8 -11.27 -28.92 30.17
N VAL A 9 -10.69 -29.70 29.26
CA VAL A 9 -9.80 -30.86 29.51
C VAL A 9 -8.70 -30.76 28.43
N LEU A 10 -7.45 -30.36 28.71
CA LEU A 10 -6.33 -31.06 29.35
C LEU A 10 -5.74 -32.25 28.54
N ILE A 11 -4.56 -31.98 27.97
CA ILE A 11 -3.33 -32.82 27.91
C ILE A 11 -3.50 -34.35 27.74
N GLY A 12 -2.96 -34.88 26.65
CA GLY A 12 -2.58 -36.29 26.50
C GLY A 12 -1.18 -36.41 25.90
N LEU A 13 -0.22 -36.93 26.67
CA LEU A 13 1.17 -37.15 26.27
C LEU A 13 1.50 -38.64 26.48
N ALA A 14 1.69 -39.39 25.40
CA ALA A 14 2.14 -40.79 25.41
C ALA A 14 2.92 -41.06 24.10
N PHE A 15 4.24 -41.23 24.15
CA PHE A 15 4.94 -42.50 24.38
C PHE A 15 4.74 -43.57 23.29
N ALA A 16 5.72 -43.69 22.38
CA ALA A 16 6.22 -44.97 21.85
C ALA A 16 7.59 -44.77 21.18
N MET A 17 8.67 -45.03 21.92
CA MET A 17 10.01 -45.22 21.36
C MET A 17 10.15 -46.69 20.98
N LEU A 18 10.65 -47.05 19.78
CA LEU A 18 11.38 -48.31 19.55
C LEU A 18 12.01 -48.45 18.15
N LEU A 19 13.17 -49.14 18.14
CA LEU A 19 13.89 -49.79 17.04
C LEU A 19 14.79 -48.93 16.10
N VAL A 20 16.06 -48.89 16.50
CA VAL A 20 17.25 -48.73 15.62
C VAL A 20 17.50 -50.05 14.86
N PHE A 21 17.89 -50.00 13.59
CA PHE A 21 18.86 -50.97 13.02
C PHE A 21 19.60 -50.44 11.78
N SER A 22 20.91 -50.74 11.77
CA SER A 22 21.84 -50.94 10.63
C SER A 22 21.83 -49.99 9.44
N GLY A 23 22.98 -49.35 9.21
CA GLY A 23 23.22 -48.51 8.03
C GLY A 23 23.48 -49.30 6.74
N CYS A 24 23.15 -48.64 5.63
CA CYS A 24 23.72 -48.82 4.29
C CYS A 24 23.74 -47.44 3.64
N ALA A 25 24.67 -47.18 2.70
CA ALA A 25 24.84 -45.86 2.10
C ALA A 25 23.57 -45.41 1.35
N SER A 26 22.78 -44.51 1.97
CA SER A 26 21.55 -43.99 1.40
C SER A 26 21.86 -42.96 0.31
N LYS A 27 21.52 -43.31 -0.94
CA LYS A 27 21.22 -42.29 -1.94
C LYS A 27 20.02 -41.49 -1.43
N LYS A 28 20.15 -40.16 -1.38
CA LYS A 28 19.02 -39.26 -1.07
C LYS A 28 17.79 -39.65 -1.89
N THR A 29 16.64 -39.70 -1.25
CA THR A 29 15.36 -39.90 -1.95
C THR A 29 15.06 -38.70 -2.83
N ASP A 30 14.18 -38.86 -3.82
CA ASP A 30 13.88 -37.76 -4.74
C ASP A 30 13.11 -36.61 -4.06
N GLU A 31 12.44 -36.89 -2.94
CA GLU A 31 11.84 -35.89 -2.04
C GLU A 31 12.91 -35.06 -1.30
N GLU A 32 13.98 -35.67 -0.78
CA GLU A 32 15.11 -34.92 -0.19
C GLU A 32 15.81 -34.04 -1.24
N LYS A 33 15.99 -34.54 -2.47
CA LYS A 33 16.59 -33.74 -3.56
C LYS A 33 15.69 -32.57 -3.95
N LEU A 34 14.37 -32.76 -3.96
CA LEU A 34 13.42 -31.70 -4.24
C LEU A 34 13.43 -30.63 -3.13
N ALA A 35 13.49 -31.04 -1.86
CA ALA A 35 13.62 -30.13 -0.73
C ALA A 35 14.94 -29.33 -0.77
N ASP A 36 16.07 -29.98 -1.07
CA ASP A 36 17.36 -29.30 -1.27
C ASP A 36 17.32 -28.32 -2.45
N ALA A 37 16.75 -28.71 -3.59
CA ALA A 37 16.65 -27.87 -4.78
C ALA A 37 15.74 -26.64 -4.54
N ILE A 38 14.65 -26.79 -3.79
CA ILE A 38 13.79 -25.68 -3.37
C ILE A 38 14.55 -24.76 -2.40
N GLN A 39 15.27 -25.30 -1.41
CA GLN A 39 16.09 -24.46 -0.52
C GLN A 39 17.18 -23.70 -1.28
N GLU A 40 17.84 -24.32 -2.25
CA GLU A 40 18.90 -23.66 -3.00
C GLU A 40 18.34 -22.59 -3.95
N ALA A 41 17.20 -22.84 -4.60
CA ALA A 41 16.49 -21.83 -5.38
C ALA A 41 16.06 -20.62 -4.51
N LEU A 42 15.63 -20.86 -3.26
CA LEU A 42 15.27 -19.80 -2.31
C LEU A 42 16.49 -18.98 -1.84
N LYS A 43 17.67 -19.61 -1.70
CA LYS A 43 18.95 -18.94 -1.39
C LYS A 43 19.50 -18.13 -2.57
N ASP A 44 19.26 -18.59 -3.81
CA ASP A 44 19.73 -17.88 -5.00
C ASP A 44 18.79 -16.70 -5.34
N SER A 45 17.48 -16.84 -5.11
CA SER A 45 16.53 -15.72 -5.20
C SER A 45 16.73 -14.62 -4.15
N SER A 46 17.54 -14.87 -3.11
CA SER A 46 17.98 -13.85 -2.15
C SER A 46 19.34 -13.21 -2.50
N LYS A 47 19.92 -13.54 -3.66
CA LYS A 47 21.13 -12.89 -4.22
C LYS A 47 20.84 -12.06 -5.48
N ASN A 48 19.84 -11.18 -5.40
CA ASN A 48 19.77 -10.05 -6.33
C ASN A 48 19.39 -8.74 -5.63
N GLU A 49 19.99 -8.49 -4.47
CA GLU A 49 19.95 -7.19 -3.80
C GLU A 49 20.96 -6.24 -4.44
N ASN A 50 20.63 -5.77 -5.65
CA ASN A 50 21.24 -4.58 -6.24
C ASN A 50 20.17 -3.52 -6.56
N ALA A 51 19.11 -3.51 -5.75
CA ALA A 51 18.36 -2.30 -5.47
C ALA A 51 19.10 -1.54 -4.37
N SER A 52 19.31 -0.24 -4.56
CA SER A 52 19.74 0.66 -3.49
C SER A 52 18.63 0.70 -2.44
N LYS A 53 18.71 -0.19 -1.43
CA LYS A 53 17.90 -0.09 -0.22
C LYS A 53 18.36 1.17 0.52
N ASP A 54 17.69 2.28 0.24
CA ASP A 54 17.57 3.35 1.22
C ASP A 54 17.17 2.68 2.54
N PRO A 55 17.83 3.00 3.67
CA PRO A 55 17.61 2.28 4.91
C PRO A 55 16.13 2.36 5.30
N ASP A 56 15.59 1.23 5.77
CA ASP A 56 14.20 1.07 6.20
C ASP A 56 13.91 2.00 7.39
N THR A 57 13.50 3.22 7.06
CA THR A 57 13.44 4.38 7.95
C THR A 57 12.12 5.10 7.75
N LEU A 58 11.64 5.75 8.81
CA LEU A 58 10.45 6.59 8.75
C LEU A 58 10.51 7.60 7.59
N GLU A 59 11.67 8.24 7.39
CA GLU A 59 11.91 9.16 6.28
C GLU A 59 11.71 8.50 4.90
N SER A 60 12.26 7.31 4.67
CA SER A 60 12.15 6.57 3.41
C SER A 60 10.69 6.22 3.07
N HIS A 61 9.94 5.71 4.05
CA HIS A 61 8.51 5.43 3.89
C HIS A 61 7.71 6.71 3.63
N LEU A 62 7.96 7.79 4.37
CA LEU A 62 7.25 9.04 4.15
C LEU A 62 7.54 9.66 2.77
N LYS A 63 8.78 9.54 2.27
CA LYS A 63 9.14 9.92 0.89
C LYS A 63 8.42 9.06 -0.16
N GLU A 64 8.31 7.75 0.07
CA GLU A 64 7.55 6.83 -0.80
C GLU A 64 6.05 7.20 -0.84
N ILE A 65 5.45 7.49 0.30
CA ILE A 65 4.07 8.01 0.40
C ILE A 65 3.91 9.35 -0.32
N SER A 66 4.86 10.29 -0.14
CA SER A 66 4.84 11.56 -0.86
C SER A 66 5.01 11.39 -2.37
N HIS A 67 5.72 10.36 -2.83
CA HIS A 67 5.85 10.04 -4.24
C HIS A 67 4.54 9.47 -4.80
N PHE A 68 3.93 8.50 -4.12
CA PHE A 68 2.60 7.95 -4.44
C PHE A 68 1.52 9.05 -4.57
N LEU A 69 1.45 9.95 -3.58
CA LEU A 69 0.52 11.10 -3.61
C LEU A 69 0.73 11.99 -4.84
N THR A 70 1.97 12.15 -5.30
CA THR A 70 2.33 13.00 -6.44
C THR A 70 2.10 12.27 -7.77
N SER A 71 2.42 10.98 -7.86
CA SER A 71 2.32 10.19 -9.08
C SER A 71 0.90 9.69 -9.30
N ASP A 72 0.42 8.77 -8.45
CA ASP A 72 -0.81 8.01 -8.67
C ASP A 72 -2.07 8.83 -8.39
N ILE A 73 -2.08 9.61 -7.30
CA ILE A 73 -3.26 10.39 -6.90
C ILE A 73 -3.33 11.72 -7.68
N TRP A 74 -2.23 12.49 -7.68
CA TRP A 74 -2.22 13.80 -8.30
C TRP A 74 -2.08 13.76 -9.82
N ASN A 75 -0.92 13.32 -10.35
CA ASN A 75 -0.65 13.40 -11.79
C ASN A 75 -1.56 12.47 -12.60
N ASP A 76 -1.55 11.17 -12.28
CA ASP A 76 -2.27 10.16 -13.06
C ASP A 76 -3.78 10.23 -12.86
N GLY A 77 -4.22 10.59 -11.64
CA GLY A 77 -5.61 10.83 -11.26
C GLY A 77 -6.07 12.27 -11.50
N PHE A 78 -6.03 13.09 -10.45
CA PHE A 78 -6.76 14.36 -10.37
C PHE A 78 -6.39 15.39 -11.46
N VAL A 79 -5.12 15.50 -11.83
CA VAL A 79 -4.65 16.41 -12.90
C VAL A 79 -5.22 15.98 -14.24
N ASN A 80 -5.06 14.72 -14.63
CA ASN A 80 -5.58 14.22 -15.90
C ASN A 80 -7.10 14.33 -15.98
N ILE A 81 -7.82 14.06 -14.88
CA ILE A 81 -9.28 14.19 -14.83
C ILE A 81 -9.71 15.66 -14.94
N SER A 82 -9.02 16.58 -14.28
CA SER A 82 -9.29 18.03 -14.39
C SER A 82 -9.10 18.54 -15.83
N TRP A 83 -8.05 18.08 -16.51
CA TRP A 83 -7.85 18.36 -17.93
C TRP A 83 -8.96 17.76 -18.80
N PHE A 84 -9.35 16.51 -18.56
CA PHE A 84 -10.42 15.84 -19.32
C PHE A 84 -11.76 16.56 -19.22
N ILE A 85 -12.12 17.05 -18.04
CA ILE A 85 -13.33 17.87 -17.83
C ILE A 85 -13.29 19.13 -18.72
N GLY A 86 -12.13 19.79 -18.85
CA GLY A 86 -11.98 21.01 -19.63
C GLY A 86 -11.79 20.83 -21.15
N SER A 87 -11.15 19.72 -21.59
CA SER A 87 -10.66 19.56 -22.98
C SER A 87 -10.93 18.19 -23.62
N GLY A 88 -11.49 17.22 -22.89
CA GLY A 88 -11.65 15.84 -23.36
C GLY A 88 -10.34 15.06 -23.54
N THR A 89 -9.21 15.63 -23.15
CA THR A 89 -7.86 15.05 -23.22
C THR A 89 -7.22 14.99 -21.84
N ASN A 90 -6.17 14.18 -21.68
CA ASN A 90 -5.36 14.21 -20.46
C ASN A 90 -4.50 15.51 -20.41
N SER A 91 -3.66 15.62 -19.38
CA SER A 91 -2.78 16.78 -19.19
C SER A 91 -1.67 16.97 -20.23
N THR A 92 -1.41 15.98 -21.08
CA THR A 92 -0.47 16.08 -22.22
C THR A 92 -1.15 16.35 -23.55
N GLY A 93 -2.48 16.42 -23.59
CA GLY A 93 -3.27 16.59 -24.82
C GLY A 93 -3.58 15.28 -25.56
N ASP A 94 -3.24 14.13 -24.97
CA ASP A 94 -3.54 12.81 -25.51
C ASP A 94 -4.97 12.37 -25.21
N LYS A 95 -5.47 11.42 -26.02
CA LYS A 95 -6.78 10.80 -25.79
C LYS A 95 -6.79 10.04 -24.46
N MET A 96 -7.78 10.33 -23.63
CA MET A 96 -7.98 9.70 -22.33
C MET A 96 -9.20 8.77 -22.34
N ASP A 97 -9.14 7.69 -21.54
CA ASP A 97 -10.28 6.85 -21.18
C ASP A 97 -10.60 7.13 -19.71
N ILE A 98 -11.68 7.90 -19.47
CA ILE A 98 -12.01 8.40 -18.13
C ILE A 98 -12.45 7.28 -17.18
N ASP A 99 -13.17 6.28 -17.68
CA ASP A 99 -13.61 5.13 -16.88
C ASP A 99 -12.41 4.28 -16.45
N PHE A 100 -11.46 4.05 -17.37
CA PHE A 100 -10.19 3.39 -17.03
C PHE A 100 -9.35 4.19 -16.03
N THR A 101 -9.28 5.52 -16.15
CA THR A 101 -8.55 6.34 -15.17
C THR A 101 -9.19 6.28 -13.78
N ILE A 102 -10.52 6.34 -13.65
CA ILE A 102 -11.15 6.24 -12.31
C ILE A 102 -11.01 4.82 -11.73
N GLU A 103 -10.92 3.78 -12.57
CA GLU A 103 -10.59 2.41 -12.13
C GLU A 103 -9.14 2.33 -11.61
N ARG A 104 -8.18 2.95 -12.32
CA ARG A 104 -6.78 3.04 -11.88
C ARG A 104 -6.64 3.83 -10.58
N LEU A 105 -7.36 4.95 -10.44
CA LEU A 105 -7.44 5.72 -9.21
C LEU A 105 -8.05 4.88 -8.07
N GLY A 106 -9.07 4.07 -8.35
CA GLY A 106 -9.63 3.12 -7.39
C GLY A 106 -8.60 2.13 -6.82
N LYS A 107 -7.67 1.63 -7.65
CA LYS A 107 -6.53 0.80 -7.19
C LYS A 107 -5.53 1.60 -6.35
N ALA A 108 -5.34 2.88 -6.64
CA ALA A 108 -4.56 3.76 -5.77
C ALA A 108 -5.26 3.99 -4.41
N MET A 109 -6.61 4.04 -4.35
CA MET A 109 -7.34 4.12 -3.08
C MET A 109 -7.14 2.89 -2.19
N GLU A 110 -6.98 1.70 -2.77
CA GLU A 110 -6.61 0.48 -2.01
C GLU A 110 -5.24 0.67 -1.34
N LYS A 111 -4.25 1.18 -2.08
CA LYS A 111 -2.90 1.46 -1.55
C LYS A 111 -2.89 2.60 -0.52
N LYS A 112 -3.70 3.64 -0.73
CA LYS A 112 -3.92 4.73 0.25
C LYS A 112 -4.35 4.18 1.62
N ALA A 113 -5.21 3.16 1.68
CA ALA A 113 -5.66 2.58 2.94
C ALA A 113 -4.53 1.90 3.75
N GLU A 114 -3.49 1.38 3.08
CA GLU A 114 -2.28 0.89 3.74
C GLU A 114 -1.51 2.05 4.38
N TYR A 115 -1.34 3.17 3.66
CA TYR A 115 -0.67 4.37 4.17
C TYR A 115 -1.46 5.10 5.26
N ASP A 116 -2.80 5.10 5.19
CA ASP A 116 -3.68 5.54 6.27
C ASP A 116 -3.39 4.76 7.55
N THR A 117 -3.26 3.43 7.44
CA THR A 117 -2.92 2.57 8.58
C THR A 117 -1.50 2.85 9.09
N TYR A 118 -0.52 2.99 8.20
CA TYR A 118 0.87 3.28 8.55
C TYR A 118 1.01 4.62 9.30
N ILE A 119 0.49 5.71 8.74
CA ILE A 119 0.66 7.05 9.30
C ILE A 119 -0.09 7.21 10.62
N GLN A 120 -1.31 6.68 10.74
CA GLN A 120 -2.03 6.72 12.03
C GLN A 120 -1.35 5.86 13.11
N GLY A 121 -0.60 4.82 12.70
CA GLY A 121 0.22 3.99 13.58
C GLY A 121 1.52 4.64 14.08
N LEU A 122 1.92 5.81 13.54
CA LEU A 122 3.10 6.53 14.00
C LEU A 122 2.92 7.07 15.43
N ASP A 123 4.03 7.14 16.16
CA ASP A 123 4.07 7.60 17.54
C ASP A 123 3.76 9.12 17.66
N ALA A 124 3.53 9.56 18.89
CA ALA A 124 3.06 10.92 19.19
C ALA A 124 4.03 12.05 18.79
N SER A 125 5.32 11.78 18.54
CA SER A 125 6.23 12.79 17.97
C SER A 125 5.83 13.21 16.55
N ASN A 126 5.02 12.39 15.87
CA ASN A 126 4.52 12.63 14.51
C ASN A 126 3.07 13.16 14.48
N ASP A 127 2.50 13.59 15.62
CA ASP A 127 1.08 13.99 15.67
C ASP A 127 0.73 15.20 14.76
N GLY A 128 1.68 16.09 14.46
CA GLY A 128 1.50 17.15 13.46
C GLY A 128 1.31 16.59 12.04
N LEU A 129 2.25 15.74 11.61
CA LEU A 129 2.21 15.05 10.32
C LEU A 129 0.92 14.23 10.16
N LYS A 130 0.48 13.54 11.23
CA LYS A 130 -0.78 12.78 11.28
C LYS A 130 -2.01 13.65 11.06
N GLN A 131 -2.05 14.86 11.64
CA GLN A 131 -3.16 15.79 11.44
C GLN A 131 -3.23 16.31 10.00
N VAL A 132 -2.08 16.59 9.36
CA VAL A 132 -2.03 16.99 7.95
C VAL A 132 -2.45 15.83 7.05
N TRP A 133 -1.94 14.62 7.31
CA TRP A 133 -2.34 13.42 6.59
C TRP A 133 -3.85 13.14 6.70
N THR A 134 -4.46 13.23 7.88
CA THR A 134 -5.92 13.04 8.03
C THR A 134 -6.71 14.01 7.16
N LYS A 135 -6.27 15.28 7.03
CA LYS A 135 -6.92 16.26 6.15
C LYS A 135 -6.76 15.89 4.67
N LEU A 136 -5.53 15.57 4.27
CA LEU A 136 -5.20 15.15 2.91
C LEU A 136 -5.98 13.89 2.50
N SER A 137 -5.93 12.86 3.34
CA SER A 137 -6.59 11.56 3.14
C SER A 137 -8.10 11.71 2.96
N ASN A 138 -8.76 12.47 3.85
CA ASN A 138 -10.19 12.75 3.74
C ASN A 138 -10.53 13.52 2.44
N GLU A 139 -9.69 14.45 2.01
CA GLU A 139 -9.91 15.21 0.78
C GLU A 139 -9.79 14.34 -0.48
N ILE A 140 -8.84 13.39 -0.49
CA ILE A 140 -8.74 12.38 -1.56
C ILE A 140 -10.03 11.55 -1.60
N ASP A 141 -10.56 11.13 -0.45
CA ASP A 141 -11.82 10.37 -0.38
C ASP A 141 -13.02 11.21 -0.89
N VAL A 142 -13.09 12.51 -0.57
CA VAL A 142 -14.13 13.44 -1.08
C VAL A 142 -14.06 13.55 -2.61
N LEU A 143 -12.88 13.81 -3.17
CA LEU A 143 -12.67 13.94 -4.60
C LEU A 143 -12.95 12.62 -5.35
N TYR A 144 -12.47 11.49 -4.82
CA TYR A 144 -12.74 10.17 -5.40
C TYR A 144 -14.23 9.82 -5.36
N ASN A 145 -14.93 10.07 -4.25
CA ASN A 145 -16.36 9.82 -4.15
C ASN A 145 -17.16 10.67 -5.16
N LYS A 146 -16.79 11.94 -5.39
CA LYS A 146 -17.43 12.79 -6.41
C LYS A 146 -17.35 12.18 -7.81
N LEU A 147 -16.20 11.61 -8.16
CA LEU A 147 -15.98 10.88 -9.42
C LEU A 147 -16.80 9.58 -9.51
N LYS A 148 -17.08 8.92 -8.37
CA LYS A 148 -17.93 7.73 -8.31
C LYS A 148 -19.43 8.04 -8.36
N GLU A 149 -19.86 9.19 -7.83
CA GLU A 149 -21.24 9.65 -7.86
C GLU A 149 -21.67 10.16 -9.25
N LYS A 150 -20.79 10.92 -9.92
CA LYS A 150 -20.95 11.35 -11.31
C LYS A 150 -19.61 11.19 -12.03
N THR A 151 -19.52 10.25 -12.97
CA THR A 151 -18.40 10.22 -13.92
C THR A 151 -18.39 11.52 -14.73
N PRO A 152 -17.28 12.25 -14.84
CA PRO A 152 -17.20 13.44 -15.67
C PRO A 152 -17.29 13.10 -17.16
N VAL A 153 -17.87 14.00 -17.94
CA VAL A 153 -17.90 13.93 -19.40
C VAL A 153 -16.94 14.99 -19.95
N ALA A 154 -16.31 14.70 -21.08
CA ALA A 154 -15.45 15.65 -21.77
C ALA A 154 -16.17 16.99 -22.02
N GLU A 155 -15.46 18.09 -21.81
CA GLU A 155 -15.94 19.47 -22.02
C GLU A 155 -17.15 19.89 -21.14
N ASP A 156 -17.48 19.13 -20.09
CA ASP A 156 -18.52 19.49 -19.10
C ASP A 156 -18.03 20.58 -18.13
N SER A 157 -18.06 21.83 -18.61
CA SER A 157 -17.79 23.03 -17.78
C SER A 157 -18.71 23.23 -16.57
N SER A 158 -19.79 22.43 -16.42
CA SER A 158 -20.62 22.40 -15.20
C SER A 158 -20.13 21.40 -14.15
N TYR A 159 -19.14 20.57 -14.49
CA TYR A 159 -18.53 19.63 -13.56
C TYR A 159 -17.49 20.35 -12.68
N GLU A 160 -17.92 20.78 -11.50
CA GLU A 160 -17.00 21.34 -10.50
C GLU A 160 -16.05 20.24 -9.97
N PHE A 161 -14.74 20.38 -10.20
CA PHE A 161 -13.71 19.49 -9.62
C PHE A 161 -12.55 20.34 -9.10
N ASP A 162 -12.71 20.89 -7.90
CA ASP A 162 -11.74 21.76 -7.25
C ASP A 162 -10.73 20.94 -6.44
N THR A 163 -9.46 20.95 -6.87
CA THR A 163 -8.36 20.23 -6.23
C THR A 163 -7.58 21.08 -5.22
N GLY A 164 -7.95 22.34 -5.01
CA GLY A 164 -7.15 23.31 -4.24
C GLY A 164 -6.88 22.88 -2.79
N LEU A 165 -7.84 22.24 -2.12
CA LEU A 165 -7.65 21.71 -0.77
C LEU A 165 -6.69 20.51 -0.76
N PHE A 166 -6.80 19.60 -1.74
CA PHE A 166 -5.89 18.47 -1.88
C PHE A 166 -4.45 18.96 -2.09
N GLU A 167 -4.24 19.91 -3.00
CA GLU A 167 -2.93 20.50 -3.25
C GLU A 167 -2.36 21.19 -2.00
N GLN A 168 -3.18 21.97 -1.29
CA GLN A 168 -2.79 22.62 -0.05
C GLN A 168 -2.32 21.63 1.02
N TYR A 169 -3.07 20.53 1.23
CA TYR A 169 -2.72 19.53 2.25
C TYR A 169 -1.54 18.65 1.83
N ARG A 170 -1.43 18.30 0.53
CA ARG A 170 -0.27 17.57 -0.02
C ARG A 170 1.02 18.38 0.12
N ASP A 171 0.97 19.67 -0.20
CA ASP A 171 2.13 20.55 -0.11
C ASP A 171 2.55 20.83 1.34
N ALA A 172 1.59 20.83 2.28
CA ALA A 172 1.90 20.84 3.71
C ALA A 172 2.57 19.52 4.15
N PHE A 173 1.99 18.37 3.77
CA PHE A 173 2.53 17.05 4.11
C PHE A 173 3.97 16.86 3.60
N LYS A 174 4.23 17.28 2.36
CA LYS A 174 5.58 17.28 1.78
C LYS A 174 6.57 18.14 2.57
N LYS A 175 6.17 19.35 3.00
CA LYS A 175 7.03 20.24 3.81
C LYS A 175 7.33 19.66 5.19
N ASP A 176 6.36 19.01 5.82
CA ASP A 176 6.58 18.33 7.10
C ASP A 176 7.62 17.21 6.95
N ILE A 177 7.60 16.47 5.84
CA ILE A 177 8.61 15.45 5.52
C ILE A 177 9.99 16.09 5.28
N GLU A 178 10.08 17.14 4.47
CA GLU A 178 11.33 17.88 4.21
C GLU A 178 11.94 18.47 5.49
N ALA A 179 11.11 18.84 6.47
CA ALA A 179 11.55 19.31 7.79
C ALA A 179 12.18 18.20 8.66
N LEU A 180 11.76 16.94 8.48
CA LEU A 180 12.37 15.79 9.17
C LEU A 180 13.81 15.52 8.67
N THR A 181 14.08 15.78 7.38
CA THR A 181 15.39 15.46 6.75
C THR A 181 16.43 16.56 6.88
N SER A 182 16.08 17.69 7.51
CA SER A 182 16.88 18.91 7.54
C SER A 182 17.58 19.18 8.89
N ASN A 183 17.65 18.17 9.77
CA ASN A 183 18.29 18.22 11.09
C ASN A 183 19.49 17.24 11.18
#